data_AF-A0A349LP66-F1
#
_entry.id   AF-A0A349LP66-F1
#
_cell.length_a   1.000
_cell.length_b   1.000
_cell.length_c   1.000
_cell.angle_alpha   90.00
_cell.angle_beta   90.00
_cell.angle_gamma   90.00
#
_symmetry.space_group_name_H-M   'P 1'
#
loop_
_entity.id
_entity.type
_entity.pdbx_description
1 polymer ?
#
loop_
_entity_poly.entity_id
_entity_poly.type
_entity_poly.pdbx_seq_one_letter_code
_entity_poly.pdbx_strand_id
1 'polypeptide(L)'
;QPLMTQKGVRMIIDKGGIREGSAEAFKEFGGVYLAIIGGTAALETTWIEQIEDVDMDDLNPESLWRFKTKDFGPLLVAMNSHGGSMYQEVKGEVARNKDTFRNSLGIDS
;
A
#
# COMPACT_ATOMS: atom_id res chain seq x y z
N GLN A 1 10.33 -0.89 9.26
CA GLN A 1 10.92 -0.15 10.40
C GLN A 1 12.16 0.67 10.02
N PRO A 2 13.27 0.13 9.44
CA PRO A 2 14.50 0.92 9.22
C PRO A 2 14.29 2.17 8.35
N LEU A 3 13.50 2.06 7.28
CA LEU A 3 13.14 3.20 6.44
C LEU A 3 12.45 4.33 7.24
N MET A 4 11.63 3.99 8.22
CA MET A 4 10.90 4.97 9.02
C MET A 4 11.79 5.59 10.11
N THR A 5 12.59 4.77 10.79
CA THR A 5 13.40 5.24 11.93
C THR A 5 14.69 5.92 11.51
N GLN A 6 15.28 5.52 10.37
CA GLN A 6 16.58 6.04 9.93
C GLN A 6 16.48 6.99 8.74
N LYS A 7 15.47 6.82 7.87
CA LYS A 7 15.31 7.59 6.63
C LYS A 7 14.10 8.52 6.64
N GLY A 8 13.33 8.55 7.73
CA GLY A 8 12.18 9.44 7.88
C GLY A 8 10.99 9.10 6.97
N VAL A 9 10.95 7.91 6.37
CA VAL A 9 9.82 7.50 5.51
C VAL A 9 8.53 7.44 6.34
N ARG A 10 7.47 8.05 5.84
CA ARG A 10 6.14 8.08 6.48
C ARG A 10 5.02 7.57 5.59
N MET A 11 5.23 7.58 4.27
CA MET A 11 4.26 7.12 3.29
C MET A 11 4.91 6.04 2.43
N ILE A 12 4.19 4.95 2.20
CA ILE A 12 4.56 3.92 1.24
C ILE A 12 3.39 3.76 0.28
N ILE A 13 3.66 3.82 -1.02
CA ILE A 13 2.68 3.64 -2.09
C ILE A 13 3.03 2.37 -2.83
N ASP A 14 2.08 1.44 -2.93
CA ASP A 14 2.26 0.19 -3.67
C ASP A 14 0.88 -0.44 -3.99
N LYS A 15 0.87 -1.53 -4.76
CA LYS A 15 -0.30 -2.35 -5.04
C LYS A 15 -0.17 -3.73 -4.39
N GLY A 16 -1.30 -4.38 -4.12
CA GLY A 16 -1.32 -5.77 -3.63
C GLY A 16 -1.11 -5.94 -2.12
N GLY A 17 -0.98 -4.85 -1.38
CA GLY A 17 -0.84 -4.86 0.08
C GLY A 17 0.61 -5.02 0.53
N ILE A 18 0.80 -4.95 1.85
CA ILE A 18 2.11 -5.06 2.49
C ILE A 18 2.04 -6.03 3.67
N ARG A 19 3.19 -6.60 4.05
CA ARG A 19 3.30 -7.57 5.15
C ARG A 19 2.74 -6.99 6.46
N GLU A 20 2.18 -7.85 7.32
CA GLU A 20 1.55 -7.46 8.58
C GLU A 20 2.48 -6.64 9.50
N GLY A 21 3.78 -6.93 9.51
CA GLY A 21 4.77 -6.17 10.28
C GLY A 21 4.86 -4.67 9.90
N SER A 22 4.38 -4.29 8.72
CA SER A 22 4.32 -2.87 8.31
C SER A 22 3.19 -2.12 9.01
N ALA A 23 2.05 -2.75 9.27
CA ALA A 23 0.93 -2.12 9.99
C ALA A 23 1.35 -1.70 11.41
N GLU A 24 2.04 -2.59 12.13
CA GLU A 24 2.59 -2.28 13.44
C GLU A 24 3.64 -1.16 13.36
N ALA A 25 4.51 -1.19 12.37
CA ALA A 25 5.48 -0.11 12.17
C ALA A 25 4.82 1.25 11.87
N PHE A 26 3.75 1.29 11.08
CA PHE A 26 3.00 2.52 10.82
C PHE A 26 2.32 3.06 12.07
N LYS A 27 1.81 2.18 12.92
CA LYS A 27 1.21 2.53 14.21
C LYS A 27 2.25 3.06 15.19
N GLU A 28 3.40 2.40 15.29
CA GLU A 28 4.47 2.74 16.25
C GLU A 28 5.21 4.03 15.86
N PHE A 29 5.59 4.17 14.58
CA PHE A 29 6.46 5.25 14.13
C PHE A 29 5.73 6.38 13.39
N GLY A 30 4.41 6.27 13.25
CA GLY A 30 3.58 7.16 12.45
C GLY A 30 3.81 6.96 10.96
N GLY A 31 2.83 6.40 10.26
CA GLY A 31 2.88 6.29 8.81
C GLY A 31 1.59 5.81 8.18
N VAL A 32 1.63 5.67 6.86
CA VAL A 32 0.48 5.29 6.05
C VAL A 32 0.93 4.43 4.88
N TYR A 33 0.12 3.42 4.56
CA TYR A 33 0.21 2.70 3.30
C TYR A 33 -0.93 3.15 2.39
N LEU A 34 -0.55 3.61 1.22
CA LEU A 34 -1.43 4.14 0.19
C LEU A 34 -1.49 3.12 -0.95
N ALA A 35 -2.65 2.50 -1.13
CA ALA A 35 -2.87 1.60 -2.25
C ALA A 35 -3.05 2.41 -3.53
N ILE A 36 -2.24 2.10 -4.54
CA ILE A 36 -2.39 2.59 -5.92
C ILE A 36 -3.10 1.53 -6.78
N ILE A 37 -3.80 1.99 -7.80
CA ILE A 37 -4.49 1.10 -8.73
C ILE A 37 -3.44 0.37 -9.59
N GLY A 38 -3.54 -0.96 -9.66
CA GLY A 38 -2.65 -1.75 -10.51
C GLY A 38 -3.11 -1.72 -11.97
N GLY A 39 -2.15 -1.71 -12.91
CA GLY A 39 -2.44 -1.78 -14.35
C GLY A 39 -2.69 -0.42 -15.00
N THR A 40 -2.52 0.67 -14.26
CA THR A 40 -2.72 2.04 -14.72
C THR A 40 -1.41 2.80 -14.97
N ALA A 41 -0.29 2.10 -15.17
CA ALA A 41 1.04 2.71 -15.34
C ALA A 41 1.08 3.82 -16.40
N ALA A 42 0.36 3.67 -17.52
CA ALA A 42 0.28 4.70 -18.56
C ALA A 42 -0.38 5.99 -18.05
N LEU A 43 -1.43 5.88 -17.23
CA LEU A 43 -2.08 7.01 -16.57
C LEU A 43 -1.18 7.58 -15.48
N GLU A 44 -0.57 6.74 -14.66
CA GLU A 44 0.33 7.15 -13.57
C GLU A 44 1.53 7.95 -14.08
N THR A 45 2.05 7.59 -15.26
CA THR A 45 3.14 8.32 -15.92
C THR A 45 2.72 9.75 -16.30
N THR A 46 1.43 9.99 -16.56
CA THR A 46 0.93 11.35 -16.85
C THR A 46 0.98 12.29 -15.64
N TRP A 47 1.12 11.75 -14.43
CA TRP A 47 1.25 12.53 -13.20
C TRP A 47 2.69 12.97 -12.95
N ILE A 48 3.67 12.41 -13.66
CA ILE A 48 5.08 12.79 -13.55
C ILE A 48 5.30 13.99 -14.47
N GLU A 49 5.60 15.15 -13.88
CA GLU A 49 5.96 16.36 -14.64
C GLU A 49 7.42 16.34 -15.07
N GLN A 50 8.30 15.79 -14.23
CA GLN A 50 9.74 15.80 -14.47
C GLN A 50 10.45 14.69 -13.68
N ILE A 51 11.47 14.10 -14.30
CA ILE A 51 12.50 13.32 -13.61
C ILE A 51 13.56 14.32 -13.13
N GLU A 52 13.68 14.50 -11.82
CA GLU A 52 14.61 15.46 -11.23
C GLU A 52 15.99 14.86 -11.01
N ASP A 53 16.06 13.56 -10.72
CA ASP A 53 17.30 12.86 -10.38
C ASP A 53 17.13 11.33 -10.54
N VAL A 54 18.25 10.64 -10.74
CA VAL A 54 18.33 9.17 -10.78
C VAL A 54 19.60 8.68 -10.09
N ASP A 55 19.43 7.83 -9.09
CA ASP A 55 20.52 7.12 -8.43
C ASP A 55 20.51 5.64 -8.89
N MET A 56 21.70 5.04 -9.02
CA MET A 56 21.88 3.64 -9.44
C MET A 56 21.27 3.35 -10.83
N ASP A 57 21.58 4.19 -11.82
CA ASP A 57 21.03 4.15 -13.18
C ASP A 57 21.27 2.82 -13.91
N ASP A 58 22.30 2.06 -13.52
CA ASP A 58 22.59 0.73 -14.05
C ASP A 58 21.51 -0.32 -13.70
N LEU A 59 20.66 -0.05 -12.71
CA LEU A 59 19.55 -0.92 -12.32
C LEU A 59 18.29 -0.77 -13.20
N ASN A 60 18.27 0.19 -14.13
CA ASN A 60 17.18 0.41 -15.08
C ASN A 60 15.81 0.60 -14.36
N PRO A 61 14.74 -0.22 -14.55
CA PRO A 61 13.45 0.08 -13.90
C PRO A 61 13.52 0.02 -12.36
N GLU A 62 14.57 -0.56 -11.78
CA GLU A 62 14.80 -0.68 -10.33
C GLU A 62 15.69 0.44 -9.76
N SER A 63 16.08 1.43 -10.57
CA SER A 63 16.83 2.60 -10.10
C SER A 63 16.01 3.43 -9.10
N LEU A 64 16.70 4.25 -8.31
CA LEU A 64 16.06 5.15 -7.36
C LEU A 64 15.74 6.47 -8.08
N TRP A 65 14.46 6.67 -8.39
CA TRP A 65 13.99 7.83 -9.15
C TRP A 65 13.46 8.93 -8.23
N ARG A 66 13.87 10.18 -8.52
CA ARG A 66 13.24 11.38 -7.95
C ARG A 66 12.31 11.99 -9.00
N PHE A 67 11.01 11.87 -8.77
CA PHE A 67 10.00 12.47 -9.63
C PHE A 67 9.41 13.74 -9.01
N LYS A 68 9.26 14.77 -9.83
CA LYS A 68 8.30 15.83 -9.59
C LYS A 68 6.97 15.42 -10.17
N THR A 69 5.94 15.40 -9.33
CA THR A 69 4.60 14.97 -9.71
C THR A 69 3.57 16.07 -9.53
N LYS A 70 2.51 16.05 -10.34
CA LYS A 70 1.33 16.89 -10.19
C LYS A 70 0.08 16.04 -10.18
N ASP A 71 -0.86 16.40 -9.30
CA ASP A 71 -2.15 15.72 -9.15
C ASP A 71 -2.01 14.19 -8.99
N PHE A 72 -0.97 13.76 -8.25
CA PHE A 72 -0.63 12.34 -8.10
C PHE A 72 -1.72 11.61 -7.30
N GLY A 73 -2.46 10.74 -7.99
CA GLY A 73 -3.56 9.98 -7.42
C GLY A 73 -4.78 9.94 -8.35
N PRO A 74 -5.93 9.45 -7.85
CA PRO A 74 -6.25 9.22 -6.44
C PRO A 74 -5.52 8.01 -5.82
N LEU A 75 -5.26 8.10 -4.51
CA LEU A 75 -4.69 7.03 -3.69
C LEU A 75 -5.65 6.65 -2.56
N LEU A 76 -5.65 5.39 -2.15
CA LEU A 76 -6.50 4.88 -1.08
C LEU A 76 -5.68 4.61 0.18
N VAL A 77 -6.08 5.15 1.33
CA VAL A 77 -5.48 4.83 2.63
C VAL A 77 -5.88 3.41 3.03
N ALA A 78 -5.04 2.42 2.75
CA ALA A 78 -5.36 1.02 3.06
C ALA A 78 -4.81 0.58 4.42
N MET A 79 -3.78 1.26 4.96
CA MET A 79 -3.38 1.14 6.37
C MET A 79 -2.98 2.50 6.93
N ASN A 80 -3.33 2.80 8.19
CA ASN A 80 -3.03 4.09 8.83
C ASN A 80 -2.26 3.94 10.15
N SER A 81 -1.77 5.07 10.68
CA SER A 81 -1.01 5.16 11.93
C SER A 81 -1.82 4.93 13.20
N HIS A 82 -3.13 4.74 13.08
CA HIS A 82 -4.02 4.44 14.21
C HIS A 82 -4.34 2.95 14.32
N GLY A 83 -3.74 2.11 13.46
CA GLY A 83 -3.98 0.67 13.41
C GLY A 83 -5.15 0.24 12.52
N GLY A 84 -5.77 1.18 11.79
CA GLY A 84 -6.78 0.84 10.79
C GLY A 84 -6.15 0.13 9.59
N SER A 85 -6.81 -0.92 9.10
CA SER A 85 -6.35 -1.70 7.95
C SER A 85 -7.53 -2.27 7.17
N MET A 86 -7.72 -1.79 5.94
CA MET A 86 -8.78 -2.27 5.06
C MET A 86 -8.62 -3.77 4.74
N TYR A 87 -7.38 -4.26 4.67
CA TYR A 87 -7.11 -5.68 4.42
C TYR A 87 -7.60 -6.57 5.55
N GLN A 88 -7.42 -6.14 6.81
CA GLN A 88 -7.90 -6.90 7.97
C GLN A 88 -9.42 -6.84 8.08
N GLU A 89 -10.02 -5.69 7.78
CA GLU A 89 -11.48 -5.53 7.73
C GLU A 89 -12.12 -6.48 6.71
N VAL A 90 -11.62 -6.48 5.47
CA VAL A 90 -12.11 -7.37 4.40
C VAL A 90 -11.89 -8.84 4.76
N LYS A 91 -10.73 -9.20 5.31
CA LYS A 91 -10.45 -10.58 5.76
C LYS A 91 -11.45 -11.04 6.84
N GLY A 92 -11.77 -10.17 7.79
CA GLY A 92 -12.78 -10.44 8.83
C GLY A 92 -14.18 -10.60 8.24
N GLU A 93 -14.55 -9.78 7.26
CA GLU A 93 -15.83 -9.90 6.56
C GLU A 93 -15.93 -11.20 5.76
N VAL A 94 -14.90 -11.56 5.00
CA VAL A 94 -14.85 -12.81 4.23
C VAL A 94 -14.98 -14.02 5.14
N ALA A 95 -14.35 -14.02 6.31
CA ALA A 95 -14.49 -15.10 7.29
C ALA A 95 -15.95 -15.26 7.76
N ARG A 96 -16.61 -14.16 8.15
CA ARG A 96 -18.03 -14.17 8.57
C ARG A 96 -18.96 -14.64 7.45
N ASN A 97 -18.72 -14.18 6.22
CA ASN A 97 -19.53 -14.55 5.06
C ASN A 97 -19.34 -16.03 4.72
N LYS A 98 -18.12 -16.56 4.85
CA LYS A 98 -17.84 -17.98 4.67
C LYS A 98 -18.63 -18.83 5.66
N ASP A 99 -18.64 -18.47 6.94
CA ASP A 99 -19.37 -19.22 7.97
C ASP A 99 -20.88 -19.18 7.70
N THR A 100 -21.41 -18.00 7.39
CA THR A 100 -22.83 -17.82 7.00
C THR A 100 -23.21 -18.71 5.80
N PHE A 101 -22.35 -18.75 4.78
CA PHE A 101 -22.58 -19.53 3.57
C PHE A 101 -22.51 -21.03 3.85
N ARG A 102 -21.56 -21.50 4.67
CA ARG A 102 -21.45 -22.92 5.05
C ARG A 102 -22.70 -23.40 5.79
N ASN A 103 -23.20 -22.59 6.72
CA ASN A 103 -24.44 -22.88 7.44
C ASN A 103 -25.64 -22.93 6.49
N SER A 104 -25.72 -22.01 5.51
CA SER A 104 -26.81 -22.05 4.50
C SER A 104 -26.79 -23.29 3.62
N LEU A 105 -25.63 -23.94 3.48
CA LEU A 105 -25.45 -25.19 2.74
C LEU A 105 -25.65 -26.45 3.60
N GLY A 106 -25.97 -26.30 4.89
CA GLY A 106 -26.10 -27.42 5.82
C GLY A 106 -24.78 -28.15 6.09
N ILE A 107 -23.64 -27.49 5.86
CA ILE A 107 -22.30 -28.02 6.15
C ILE A 107 -21.91 -27.50 7.54
N ASP A 108 -22.50 -28.10 8.57
CA ASP A 108 -22.09 -27.85 9.95
C ASP A 108 -20.70 -28.49 10.19
N SER A 109 -19.83 -27.74 10.86
CA SER A 109 -18.51 -28.19 11.32
C SER A 109 -18.60 -29.06 12.56
#